data_AF-A0A353N8W9-F1
#
_entry.id   AF-A0A353N8W9-F1
#
_cell.length_a   1.000
_cell.length_b   1.000
_cell.length_c   1.000
_cell.angle_alpha   90.00
_cell.angle_beta   90.00
_cell.angle_gamma   90.00
#
_symmetry.space_group_name_H-M   'P 1'
#
loop_
_entity.id
_entity.type
_entity.pdbx_description
1 polymer ?
#
loop_
_entity_poly.entity_id
_entity_poly.type
_entity_poly.pdbx_seq_one_letter_code
_entity_poly.pdbx_strand_id
1 'polypeptide(L)'
;PWANWRLFEGRYRSALKLIVRATQERNTGGWEALFGLIKRTKDLLTIAPEAKNLLLPLFFEATDLFLLPTFPGLRGEMLNEFMAVYLQTPLEKVEEELFHQIIFKLWVKELVEKEKLCSLLSSSDDPLKLCALKKFRLRGLISIRYGKKEDLEELIDECKSHLMRLLWLLDLLEENSQNEEAKTLIKWGLSIFLTIEDRYILRYRLAQIYRKAGELRPALFLELLNFKERPGKAEYLSLKQLAMAVGEWDALKERVDGYLKFRKFVNSSDYG
;
A
#
# COMPACT_ATOMS: atom_id res chain seq x y z
N PRO A 1 -14.87 31.12 -8.76
CA PRO A 1 -13.96 30.20 -8.03
C PRO A 1 -12.59 30.01 -8.71
N TRP A 2 -12.54 29.59 -9.98
CA TRP A 2 -11.31 29.23 -10.70
C TRP A 2 -10.32 30.39 -10.96
N ALA A 3 -10.81 31.62 -11.14
CA ALA A 3 -9.96 32.80 -11.34
C ALA A 3 -9.09 33.12 -10.10
N ASN A 4 -9.62 32.90 -8.89
CA ASN A 4 -8.87 33.12 -7.65
C ASN A 4 -7.75 32.08 -7.47
N TRP A 5 -7.96 30.85 -7.95
CA TRP A 5 -6.97 29.79 -7.89
C TRP A 5 -5.81 29.98 -8.86
N ARG A 6 -6.07 30.43 -10.09
CA ARG A 6 -5.00 30.79 -11.05
C ARG A 6 -4.17 31.97 -10.54
N LEU A 7 -4.83 32.98 -9.95
CA LEU A 7 -4.13 34.11 -9.33
C LEU A 7 -3.28 33.64 -8.15
N PHE A 8 -3.81 32.76 -7.30
CA PHE A 8 -3.07 32.16 -6.19
C PHE A 8 -1.84 31.40 -6.69
N GLU A 9 -2.00 30.52 -7.68
CA GLU A 9 -0.90 29.75 -8.26
C GLU A 9 0.19 30.68 -8.83
N GLY A 10 -0.21 31.72 -9.58
CA GLY A 10 0.71 32.72 -10.11
C GLY A 10 1.49 33.46 -9.03
N ARG A 11 0.81 33.84 -7.92
CA ARG A 11 1.46 34.47 -6.76
C ARG A 11 2.39 33.50 -6.03
N TYR A 12 1.98 32.24 -5.89
CA TYR A 12 2.78 31.19 -5.26
C TYR A 12 4.10 30.96 -6.00
N ARG A 13 4.03 30.69 -7.31
CA ARG A 13 5.23 30.47 -8.12
C ARG A 13 6.12 31.71 -8.21
N SER A 14 5.52 32.91 -8.17
CA SER A 14 6.29 34.16 -8.10
C SER A 14 7.05 34.29 -6.77
N ALA A 15 6.40 33.98 -5.65
CA ALA A 15 7.06 33.95 -4.34
C ALA A 15 8.17 32.89 -4.29
N LEU A 16 7.91 31.70 -4.82
CA LEU A 16 8.89 30.62 -4.90
C LEU A 16 10.14 31.03 -5.69
N LYS A 17 9.97 31.70 -6.83
CA LYS A 17 11.10 32.25 -7.62
C LYS A 17 11.94 33.27 -6.84
N LEU A 18 11.31 34.14 -6.06
CA LEU A 18 12.02 35.12 -5.23
C LEU A 18 12.79 34.42 -4.10
N ILE A 19 12.16 33.45 -3.45
CA ILE A 19 12.78 32.61 -2.41
C ILE A 19 14.01 31.89 -2.97
N VAL A 20 13.91 31.26 -4.14
CA VAL A 20 15.03 30.55 -4.79
C VAL A 20 16.21 31.48 -5.11
N ARG A 21 15.94 32.72 -5.55
CA ARG A 21 17.02 33.71 -5.77
C ARG A 21 17.72 34.06 -4.46
N ALA A 22 16.94 34.33 -3.41
CA ALA A 22 17.49 34.64 -2.09
C ALA A 22 18.30 33.49 -1.48
N THR A 23 17.92 32.22 -1.73
CA THR A 23 18.67 31.05 -1.24
C THR A 23 19.96 30.83 -2.02
N GLN A 24 20.01 31.13 -3.33
CA GLN A 24 21.24 31.09 -4.13
C GLN A 24 22.28 32.11 -3.67
N GLU A 25 21.83 33.26 -3.15
CA GLU A 25 22.67 34.29 -2.54
C GLU A 25 23.17 33.90 -1.13
N ARG A 26 22.89 32.67 -0.66
CA ARG A 26 23.26 32.11 0.66
C ARG A 26 22.68 32.87 1.86
N ASN A 27 21.61 33.64 1.66
CA ASN A 27 20.88 34.25 2.77
C ASN A 27 20.05 33.19 3.51
N THR A 28 20.27 33.04 4.82
CA THR A 28 19.55 32.07 5.67
C THR A 28 18.03 32.27 5.65
N GLY A 29 17.57 33.53 5.55
CA GLY A 29 16.14 33.87 5.51
C GLY A 29 15.40 33.35 4.27
N GLY A 30 16.08 33.06 3.16
CA GLY A 30 15.45 32.45 1.99
C GLY A 30 14.93 31.04 2.30
N TRP A 31 15.67 30.27 3.07
CA TRP A 31 15.31 28.90 3.38
C TRP A 31 14.21 28.80 4.45
N GLU A 32 14.23 29.68 5.44
CA GLU A 32 13.12 29.81 6.40
C GLU A 32 11.83 30.20 5.69
N ALA A 33 11.91 31.09 4.70
CA ALA A 33 10.77 31.46 3.87
C ALA A 33 10.27 30.27 3.03
N LEU A 34 11.18 29.44 2.48
CA LEU A 34 10.80 28.21 1.76
C LEU A 34 10.06 27.23 2.68
N PHE A 35 10.61 26.98 3.88
CA PHE A 35 9.97 26.11 4.86
C PHE A 35 8.59 26.65 5.30
N GLY A 36 8.48 27.95 5.54
CA GLY A 36 7.21 28.60 5.86
C GLY A 36 6.17 28.47 4.73
N LEU A 37 6.61 28.57 3.47
CA LEU A 37 5.75 28.36 2.31
C LEU A 37 5.24 26.91 2.23
N ILE A 38 6.11 25.93 2.46
CA ILE A 38 5.77 24.50 2.50
C ILE A 38 4.73 24.24 3.60
N LYS A 39 4.99 24.71 4.82
CA LYS A 39 4.08 24.55 5.96
C LYS A 39 2.71 25.14 5.66
N ARG A 40 2.66 26.36 5.11
CA ARG A 40 1.40 26.99 4.70
C ARG A 40 0.69 26.21 3.60
N THR A 41 1.42 25.61 2.67
CA THR A 41 0.83 24.76 1.61
C THR A 41 0.22 23.50 2.20
N LYS A 42 0.89 22.85 3.16
CA LYS A 42 0.33 21.72 3.93
C LYS A 42 -0.93 22.15 4.70
N ASP A 43 -0.89 23.28 5.41
CA ASP A 43 -2.06 23.76 6.17
C ASP A 43 -3.26 24.00 5.23
N LEU A 44 -3.02 24.52 4.02
CA LEU A 44 -4.06 24.67 2.99
C LEU A 44 -4.58 23.32 2.47
N LEU A 45 -3.71 22.32 2.29
CA LEU A 45 -4.13 20.96 1.91
C LEU A 45 -5.04 20.33 2.96
N THR A 46 -4.84 20.66 4.24
CA THR A 46 -5.70 20.20 5.34
C THR A 46 -7.05 20.93 5.37
N ILE A 47 -7.05 22.25 5.15
CA ILE A 47 -8.27 23.09 5.28
C ILE A 47 -9.13 23.06 4.02
N ALA A 48 -8.52 22.89 2.84
CA ALA A 48 -9.20 22.90 1.53
C ALA A 48 -8.83 21.65 0.70
N PRO A 49 -9.26 20.45 1.11
CA PRO A 49 -8.93 19.19 0.42
C PRO A 49 -9.44 19.14 -1.02
N GLU A 50 -10.50 19.87 -1.36
CA GLU A 50 -11.01 20.00 -2.72
C GLU A 50 -10.01 20.68 -3.67
N ALA A 51 -9.06 21.44 -3.13
CA ALA A 51 -7.99 22.07 -3.89
C ALA A 51 -6.73 21.20 -4.00
N LYS A 52 -6.77 19.92 -3.57
CA LYS A 52 -5.62 18.98 -3.63
C LYS A 52 -4.88 19.01 -4.96
N ASN A 53 -5.62 18.93 -6.07
CA ASN A 53 -5.04 18.84 -7.41
C ASN A 53 -4.24 20.10 -7.82
N LEU A 54 -4.51 21.24 -7.17
CA LEU A 54 -3.74 22.47 -7.34
C LEU A 54 -2.60 22.56 -6.33
N LEU A 55 -2.87 22.25 -5.07
CA LEU A 55 -1.94 22.48 -3.96
C LEU A 55 -0.83 21.43 -3.88
N LEU A 56 -1.11 20.17 -4.24
CA LEU A 56 -0.15 19.08 -4.15
C LEU A 56 1.03 19.24 -5.13
N PRO A 57 0.83 19.62 -6.41
CA PRO A 57 1.94 19.96 -7.29
C PRO A 57 2.82 21.10 -6.76
N LEU A 58 2.21 22.13 -6.18
CA LEU A 58 2.94 23.26 -5.58
C LEU A 58 3.74 22.83 -4.34
N PHE A 59 3.16 21.93 -3.54
CA PHE A 59 3.84 21.34 -2.39
C PHE A 59 5.09 20.54 -2.81
N PHE A 60 4.98 19.73 -3.86
CA PHE A 60 6.13 19.01 -4.41
C PHE A 60 7.19 19.95 -4.99
N GLU A 61 6.79 20.97 -5.76
CA GLU A 61 7.72 21.97 -6.33
C GLU A 61 8.55 22.66 -5.23
N ALA A 62 7.90 23.09 -4.15
CA ALA A 62 8.59 23.69 -3.01
C ALA A 62 9.46 22.69 -2.24
N THR A 63 8.98 21.46 -2.06
CA THR A 63 9.72 20.38 -1.38
C THR A 63 10.99 20.01 -2.12
N ASP A 64 10.93 19.84 -3.45
CA ASP A 64 12.09 19.47 -4.26
C ASP A 64 13.23 20.50 -4.17
N LEU A 65 12.87 21.79 -4.09
CA LEU A 65 13.83 22.86 -3.87
C LEU A 65 14.46 22.80 -2.48
N PHE A 66 13.69 22.42 -1.46
CA PHE A 66 14.19 22.27 -0.09
C PHE A 66 15.17 21.11 0.04
N LEU A 67 15.00 20.04 -0.75
CA LEU A 67 15.86 18.86 -0.74
C LEU A 67 17.26 19.08 -1.36
N LEU A 68 17.58 20.29 -1.80
CA LEU A 68 18.92 20.65 -2.26
C LEU A 68 19.90 20.68 -1.06
N PRO A 69 21.15 20.22 -1.23
CA PRO A 69 22.06 19.80 -0.14
C PRO A 69 22.52 20.89 0.83
N THR A 70 22.10 22.13 0.64
CA THR A 70 22.60 23.34 1.33
C THR A 70 21.89 23.69 2.63
N PHE A 71 20.97 22.86 3.15
CA PHE A 71 20.22 23.20 4.35
C PHE A 71 20.54 22.34 5.59
N PRO A 72 21.49 22.75 6.44
CA PRO A 72 21.71 22.14 7.75
C PRO A 72 20.75 22.75 8.79
N GLY A 73 19.89 21.93 9.40
CA GLY A 73 19.08 22.34 10.58
C GLY A 73 17.59 21.96 10.54
N LEU A 74 16.86 22.29 9.46
CA LEU A 74 15.40 22.05 9.38
C LEU A 74 15.02 20.75 8.65
N ARG A 75 15.98 19.88 8.31
CA ARG A 75 15.69 18.64 7.55
C ARG A 75 14.72 17.72 8.31
N GLY A 76 14.89 17.64 9.62
CA GLY A 76 14.00 16.85 10.47
C GLY A 76 12.59 17.45 10.58
N GLU A 77 12.45 18.78 10.64
CA GLU A 77 11.14 19.44 10.67
C GLU A 77 10.44 19.32 9.32
N MET A 78 11.18 19.49 8.23
CA MET A 78 10.68 19.27 6.88
C MET A 78 10.18 17.83 6.69
N LEU A 79 10.90 16.83 7.20
CA LEU A 79 10.44 15.45 7.16
C LEU A 79 9.09 15.29 7.86
N ASN A 80 8.88 15.96 9.00
CA ASN A 80 7.59 15.90 9.71
C ASN A 80 6.46 16.52 8.89
N GLU A 81 6.67 17.71 8.29
CA GLU A 81 5.66 18.37 7.46
C GLU A 81 5.35 17.55 6.19
N PHE A 82 6.38 16.97 5.57
CA PHE A 82 6.23 16.10 4.41
C PHE A 82 5.46 14.81 4.73
N MET A 83 5.82 14.14 5.82
CA MET A 83 5.13 12.95 6.29
C MET A 83 3.69 13.26 6.72
N ALA A 84 3.41 14.45 7.26
CA ALA A 84 2.05 14.86 7.60
C ALA A 84 1.15 14.92 6.34
N VAL A 85 1.61 15.51 5.24
CA VAL A 85 0.87 15.49 3.96
C VAL A 85 0.69 14.06 3.48
N TYR A 86 1.78 13.29 3.43
CA TYR A 86 1.74 11.90 2.96
C TYR A 86 0.69 11.08 3.71
N LEU A 87 0.65 11.16 5.04
CA LEU A 87 -0.18 10.31 5.89
C LEU A 87 -1.66 10.74 5.94
N GLN A 88 -1.96 12.03 5.73
CA GLN A 88 -3.30 12.57 5.91
C GLN A 88 -4.06 12.79 4.60
N THR A 89 -3.36 13.10 3.50
CA THR A 89 -4.00 13.41 2.22
C THR A 89 -4.38 12.12 1.48
N PRO A 90 -5.61 11.96 0.97
CA PRO A 90 -5.92 10.88 0.02
C PRO A 90 -5.15 11.06 -1.28
N LEU A 91 -4.32 10.08 -1.64
CA LEU A 91 -3.43 10.15 -2.80
C LEU A 91 -3.85 9.16 -3.88
N GLU A 92 -3.70 9.56 -5.13
CA GLU A 92 -3.68 8.65 -6.27
C GLU A 92 -2.33 7.93 -6.34
N LYS A 93 -2.30 6.80 -7.06
CA LYS A 93 -1.10 5.97 -7.17
C LYS A 93 0.13 6.76 -7.64
N VAL A 94 -0.02 7.61 -8.65
CA VAL A 94 1.07 8.43 -9.19
C VAL A 94 1.56 9.45 -8.15
N GLU A 95 0.65 10.05 -7.39
CA GLU A 95 1.01 10.99 -6.32
C GLU A 95 1.75 10.29 -5.18
N GLU A 96 1.30 9.10 -4.79
CA GLU A 96 1.94 8.26 -3.78
C GLU A 96 3.37 7.84 -4.20
N GLU A 97 3.55 7.47 -5.46
CA GLU A 97 4.87 7.14 -6.02
C GLU A 97 5.85 8.33 -5.94
N LEU A 98 5.39 9.57 -6.17
CA LEU A 98 6.23 10.76 -6.00
C LEU A 98 6.68 10.95 -4.56
N PHE A 99 5.79 10.74 -3.59
CA PHE A 99 6.16 10.76 -2.17
C PHE A 99 7.23 9.72 -1.85
N HIS A 100 7.03 8.48 -2.31
CA HIS A 100 7.97 7.39 -2.07
C HIS A 100 9.34 7.68 -2.68
N GLN A 101 9.40 8.22 -3.90
CA GLN A 101 10.66 8.60 -4.56
C GLN A 101 11.44 9.64 -3.73
N ILE A 102 10.76 10.65 -3.20
CA ILE A 102 11.37 11.66 -2.32
C ILE A 102 11.92 11.01 -1.05
N ILE A 103 11.15 10.13 -0.40
CA ILE A 103 11.56 9.46 0.83
C ILE A 103 12.74 8.53 0.59
N PHE A 104 12.76 7.80 -0.52
CA PHE A 104 13.90 6.96 -0.89
C PHE A 104 15.14 7.79 -1.19
N LYS A 105 15.00 8.95 -1.86
CA LYS A 105 16.11 9.88 -2.06
C LYS A 105 16.65 10.40 -0.73
N LEU A 106 15.77 10.74 0.22
CA LEU A 106 16.14 11.14 1.58
C LEU A 106 16.88 10.03 2.33
N TRP A 107 16.38 8.80 2.22
CA TRP A 107 16.95 7.60 2.84
C TRP A 107 18.35 7.27 2.30
N VAL A 108 18.49 7.15 0.98
CA VAL A 108 19.73 6.72 0.31
C VAL A 108 20.83 7.77 0.43
N LYS A 109 20.49 9.06 0.38
CA LYS A 109 21.47 10.15 0.51
C LYS A 109 21.75 10.54 1.95
N GLU A 110 21.18 9.82 2.92
CA GLU A 110 21.33 10.07 4.36
C GLU A 110 21.07 11.54 4.72
N LEU A 111 20.08 12.14 4.05
CA LEU A 111 19.71 13.53 4.28
C LEU A 111 18.87 13.70 5.55
N VAL A 112 18.35 12.59 6.09
CA VAL A 112 17.59 12.50 7.33
C VAL A 112 18.08 11.33 8.16
N GLU A 113 17.96 11.45 9.48
CA GLU A 113 18.25 10.36 10.43
C GLU A 113 17.27 9.20 10.21
N LYS A 114 17.80 7.99 10.05
CA LYS A 114 16.99 6.79 9.78
C LYS A 114 16.06 6.50 10.95
N GLU A 115 16.55 6.67 12.18
CA GLU A 115 15.80 6.51 13.42
C GLU A 115 14.57 7.44 13.44
N LYS A 116 14.73 8.67 12.96
CA LYS A 116 13.63 9.62 12.86
C LYS A 116 12.58 9.17 11.85
N LEU A 117 12.98 8.71 10.67
CA LEU A 117 12.01 8.17 9.71
C LEU A 117 11.32 6.91 10.26
N CYS A 118 12.07 5.98 10.84
CA CYS A 118 11.52 4.76 11.45
C CYS A 118 10.52 5.07 12.56
N SER A 119 10.81 6.06 13.42
CA SER A 119 9.86 6.46 14.47
C SER A 119 8.55 7.02 13.90
N LEU A 120 8.61 7.82 12.81
CA LEU A 120 7.42 8.32 12.11
C LEU A 120 6.61 7.20 11.43
N LEU A 121 7.26 6.10 11.05
CA LEU A 121 6.65 4.94 10.40
C LEU A 121 6.22 3.83 11.36
N SER A 122 6.55 3.93 12.66
CA SER A 122 6.19 2.93 13.66
C SER A 122 4.67 2.76 13.80
N SER A 123 4.24 1.51 13.99
CA SER A 123 2.86 1.03 13.79
C SER A 123 2.07 0.83 15.10
N SER A 124 1.78 1.91 15.83
CA SER A 124 0.76 1.88 16.91
C SER A 124 -0.64 2.27 16.45
N ASP A 125 -0.79 2.68 15.19
CA ASP A 125 -2.06 3.14 14.65
C ASP A 125 -3.04 1.98 14.38
N ASP A 126 -4.33 2.27 14.57
CA ASP A 126 -5.44 1.40 14.20
C ASP A 126 -5.33 1.00 12.71
N PRO A 127 -5.25 -0.31 12.38
CA PRO A 127 -5.18 -0.82 11.01
C PRO A 127 -6.35 -0.38 10.10
N LEU A 128 -7.45 0.16 10.64
CA LEU A 128 -8.54 0.67 9.82
C LEU A 128 -8.29 2.11 9.31
N LYS A 129 -7.28 2.81 9.83
CA LYS A 129 -6.96 4.18 9.41
C LYS A 129 -6.06 4.21 8.18
N LEU A 130 -6.32 5.16 7.29
CA LEU A 130 -5.49 5.42 6.10
C LEU A 130 -4.01 5.64 6.46
N CYS A 131 -3.73 6.38 7.55
CA CYS A 131 -2.36 6.63 7.99
C CYS A 131 -1.63 5.33 8.38
N ALA A 132 -2.32 4.37 8.99
CA ALA A 132 -1.74 3.08 9.36
C ALA A 132 -1.34 2.28 8.12
N LEU A 133 -2.22 2.21 7.11
CA LEU A 133 -1.93 1.60 5.81
C LEU A 133 -0.71 2.24 5.15
N LYS A 134 -0.67 3.58 5.09
CA LYS A 134 0.40 4.32 4.42
C LYS A 134 1.75 4.17 5.10
N LYS A 135 1.79 4.18 6.44
CA LYS A 135 3.00 3.88 7.22
C LYS A 135 3.47 2.46 6.93
N PHE A 136 2.56 1.49 7.01
CA PHE A 136 2.88 0.09 6.77
C PHE A 136 3.42 -0.16 5.37
N ARG A 137 2.75 0.36 4.33
CA ARG A 137 3.19 0.25 2.93
C ARG A 137 4.56 0.86 2.71
N LEU A 138 4.79 2.09 3.20
CA LEU A 138 6.07 2.76 3.03
C LEU A 138 7.20 2.03 3.77
N ARG A 139 6.97 1.59 5.01
CA ARG A 139 7.94 0.78 5.75
C ARG A 139 8.25 -0.51 5.01
N GLY A 140 7.23 -1.20 4.51
CA GLY A 140 7.40 -2.41 3.69
C GLY A 140 8.21 -2.16 2.42
N LEU A 141 7.98 -1.04 1.72
CA LEU A 141 8.76 -0.70 0.53
C LEU A 141 10.23 -0.46 0.87
N ILE A 142 10.49 0.22 1.98
CA ILE A 142 11.86 0.43 2.46
C ILE A 142 12.51 -0.92 2.78
N SER A 143 11.83 -1.81 3.51
CA SER A 143 12.36 -3.14 3.83
C SER A 143 12.63 -3.99 2.58
N ILE A 144 11.72 -3.99 1.60
CA ILE A 144 11.88 -4.75 0.35
C ILE A 144 13.05 -4.21 -0.49
N ARG A 145 13.21 -2.89 -0.59
CA ARG A 145 14.19 -2.27 -1.51
C ARG A 145 15.58 -2.08 -0.90
N TYR A 146 15.63 -1.81 0.40
CA TYR A 146 16.84 -1.38 1.09
C TYR A 146 17.10 -2.12 2.40
N GLY A 147 16.11 -2.87 2.90
CA GLY A 147 16.22 -3.59 4.15
C GLY A 147 17.04 -4.86 4.02
N LYS A 148 17.43 -5.39 5.19
CA LYS A 148 17.91 -6.75 5.32
C LYS A 148 16.74 -7.71 5.46
N LYS A 149 17.02 -9.00 5.42
CA LYS A 149 16.00 -10.04 5.53
C LYS A 149 15.23 -9.93 6.86
N GLU A 150 15.92 -9.58 7.94
CA GLU A 150 15.36 -9.42 9.28
C GLU A 150 14.28 -8.31 9.34
N ASP A 151 14.43 -7.24 8.54
CA ASP A 151 13.47 -6.13 8.50
C ASP A 151 12.12 -6.56 7.91
N LEU A 152 12.13 -7.53 6.98
CA LEU A 152 10.92 -8.10 6.42
C LEU A 152 10.29 -9.15 7.37
N GLU A 153 11.12 -9.89 8.11
CA GLU A 153 10.65 -10.83 9.13
C GLU A 153 9.91 -10.11 10.27
N GLU A 154 10.38 -8.95 10.71
CA GLU A 154 9.67 -8.11 11.70
C GLU A 154 8.29 -7.67 11.19
N LEU A 155 8.21 -7.27 9.91
CA LEU A 155 6.94 -6.92 9.26
C LEU A 155 5.95 -8.09 9.20
N ILE A 156 6.45 -9.29 8.90
CA ILE A 156 5.64 -10.51 8.87
C ILE A 156 5.13 -10.82 10.28
N ASP A 157 5.95 -10.63 11.30
CA ASP A 157 5.58 -10.85 12.70
C ASP A 157 4.45 -9.93 13.15
N GLU A 158 4.45 -8.67 12.74
CA GLU A 158 3.33 -7.75 12.98
C GLU A 158 2.02 -8.12 12.26
N CYS A 159 2.10 -8.97 11.23
CA CYS A 159 0.92 -9.44 10.50
C CYS A 159 0.23 -10.64 11.19
N LYS A 160 0.91 -11.31 12.14
CA LYS A 160 0.42 -12.51 12.84
C LYS A 160 -0.99 -12.35 13.43
N SER A 161 -1.30 -11.17 13.95
CA SER A 161 -2.56 -10.91 14.66
C SER A 161 -3.65 -10.29 13.78
N HIS A 162 -3.35 -9.89 12.53
CA HIS A 162 -4.27 -9.11 11.71
C HIS A 162 -4.20 -9.52 10.24
N LEU A 163 -5.23 -10.24 9.76
CA LEU A 163 -5.35 -10.62 8.35
C LEU A 163 -5.23 -9.40 7.42
N MET A 164 -5.80 -8.27 7.79
CA MET A 164 -5.74 -7.05 6.97
C MET A 164 -4.29 -6.61 6.70
N ARG A 165 -3.42 -6.61 7.73
CA ARG A 165 -1.99 -6.27 7.56
C ARG A 165 -1.28 -7.30 6.69
N LEU A 166 -1.61 -8.58 6.85
CA LEU A 166 -1.11 -9.64 5.99
C LEU A 166 -1.48 -9.40 4.53
N LEU A 167 -2.73 -9.04 4.25
CA LEU A 167 -3.19 -8.74 2.89
C LEU A 167 -2.46 -7.54 2.29
N TRP A 168 -2.19 -6.49 3.07
CA TRP A 168 -1.40 -5.35 2.60
C TRP A 168 0.03 -5.73 2.27
N LEU A 169 0.65 -6.58 3.08
CA LEU A 169 2.00 -7.09 2.81
C LEU A 169 2.02 -7.95 1.54
N LEU A 170 0.98 -8.76 1.32
CA LEU A 170 0.83 -9.56 0.11
C LEU A 170 0.68 -8.69 -1.14
N ASP A 171 -0.17 -7.66 -1.10
CA ASP A 171 -0.29 -6.70 -2.20
C ASP A 171 1.06 -6.05 -2.50
N LEU A 172 1.81 -5.70 -1.45
CA LEU A 172 3.12 -5.09 -1.60
C LEU A 172 4.16 -6.03 -2.22
N LEU A 173 4.20 -7.29 -1.81
CA LEU A 173 5.08 -8.30 -2.38
C LEU A 173 4.74 -8.57 -3.85
N GLU A 174 3.45 -8.72 -4.18
CA GLU A 174 2.99 -8.89 -5.57
C GLU A 174 3.36 -7.69 -6.45
N GLU A 175 3.14 -6.46 -5.96
CA GLU A 175 3.51 -5.22 -6.66
C GLU A 175 5.02 -5.12 -6.96
N ASN A 176 5.86 -5.72 -6.11
CA ASN A 176 7.32 -5.75 -6.26
C ASN A 176 7.84 -7.08 -6.83
N SER A 177 6.98 -7.89 -7.46
CA SER A 177 7.31 -9.16 -8.11
C SER A 177 7.93 -10.24 -7.20
N GLN A 178 7.72 -10.14 -5.88
CA GLN A 178 8.17 -11.10 -4.86
C GLN A 178 7.13 -12.23 -4.69
N ASN A 179 6.84 -12.95 -5.78
CA ASN A 179 5.73 -13.91 -5.83
C ASN A 179 5.98 -15.16 -4.97
N GLU A 180 7.22 -15.61 -4.83
CA GLU A 180 7.54 -16.79 -4.02
C GLU A 180 7.48 -16.49 -2.52
N GLU A 181 7.91 -15.31 -2.12
CA GLU A 181 7.75 -14.76 -0.78
C GLU A 181 6.25 -14.63 -0.45
N ALA A 182 5.44 -14.10 -1.38
CA ALA A 182 4.00 -14.00 -1.22
C ALA A 182 3.34 -15.39 -1.08
N LYS A 183 3.72 -16.38 -1.90
CA LYS A 183 3.23 -17.77 -1.76
C LYS A 183 3.56 -18.35 -0.39
N THR A 184 4.79 -18.14 0.08
CA THR A 184 5.27 -18.63 1.38
C THR A 184 4.48 -17.98 2.52
N LEU A 185 4.29 -16.67 2.45
CA LEU A 185 3.54 -15.89 3.43
C LEU A 185 2.07 -16.31 3.48
N ILE A 186 1.43 -16.61 2.34
CA ILE A 186 0.05 -17.12 2.33
C ILE A 186 -0.04 -18.51 2.95
N LYS A 187 0.88 -19.42 2.64
CA LYS A 187 0.90 -20.78 3.23
C LYS A 187 1.03 -20.71 4.74
N TRP A 188 1.87 -19.81 5.23
CA TRP A 188 1.99 -19.51 6.65
C TRP A 188 0.71 -18.87 7.22
N GLY A 189 0.10 -17.92 6.51
CA GLY A 189 -1.17 -17.33 6.93
C GLY A 189 -2.28 -18.38 7.07
N LEU A 190 -2.33 -19.36 6.17
CA LEU A 190 -3.30 -20.46 6.22
C LEU A 190 -3.16 -21.37 7.45
N SER A 191 -2.00 -21.40 8.12
CA SER A 191 -1.83 -22.15 9.38
C SER A 191 -2.26 -21.36 10.62
N ILE A 192 -2.45 -20.04 10.49
CA ILE A 192 -2.78 -19.14 11.60
C ILE A 192 -4.24 -18.68 11.53
N PHE A 193 -4.70 -18.28 10.36
CA PHE A 193 -6.05 -17.77 10.15
C PHE A 193 -6.99 -18.93 9.79
N LEU A 194 -7.76 -19.39 10.79
CA LEU A 194 -8.51 -20.64 10.71
C LEU A 194 -10.00 -20.48 10.38
N THR A 195 -10.51 -19.24 10.31
CA THR A 195 -11.92 -19.00 9.94
C THR A 195 -12.17 -19.36 8.48
N ILE A 196 -13.42 -19.69 8.13
CA ILE A 196 -13.80 -20.06 6.76
C ILE A 196 -13.51 -18.89 5.81
N GLU A 197 -13.84 -17.68 6.25
CA GLU A 197 -13.67 -16.44 5.51
C GLU A 197 -12.19 -16.14 5.24
N ASP A 198 -11.33 -16.25 6.25
CA ASP A 198 -9.91 -15.96 6.10
C ASP A 198 -9.24 -16.99 5.19
N ARG A 199 -9.53 -18.29 5.40
CA ARG A 199 -9.00 -19.37 4.56
C ARG A 199 -9.44 -19.20 3.11
N TYR A 200 -10.70 -18.81 2.89
CA TYR A 200 -11.21 -18.52 1.55
C TYR A 200 -10.39 -17.42 0.86
N ILE A 201 -10.20 -16.28 1.53
CA ILE A 201 -9.45 -15.12 0.99
C ILE A 201 -8.01 -15.54 0.65
N LEU A 202 -7.34 -16.20 1.59
CA LEU A 202 -5.94 -16.61 1.43
C LEU A 202 -5.77 -17.64 0.32
N ARG A 203 -6.59 -18.69 0.27
CA ARG A 203 -6.53 -19.69 -0.81
C ARG A 203 -6.86 -19.08 -2.16
N TYR A 204 -7.83 -18.17 -2.21
CA TYR A 204 -8.18 -17.46 -3.45
C TYR A 204 -6.97 -16.66 -3.96
N ARG A 205 -6.32 -15.89 -3.09
CA ARG A 205 -5.09 -15.15 -3.45
C ARG A 205 -3.98 -16.08 -3.92
N LEU A 206 -3.72 -17.17 -3.20
CA LEU A 206 -2.69 -18.15 -3.58
C LEU A 206 -2.99 -18.78 -4.94
N ALA A 207 -4.26 -19.10 -5.22
CA ALA A 207 -4.69 -19.60 -6.53
C ALA A 207 -4.43 -18.58 -7.65
N GLN A 208 -4.67 -17.29 -7.41
CA GLN A 208 -4.35 -16.26 -8.40
C GLN A 208 -2.85 -16.15 -8.68
N ILE A 209 -2.00 -16.25 -7.65
CA ILE A 209 -0.54 -16.23 -7.84
C ILE A 209 -0.09 -17.45 -8.67
N TYR A 210 -0.59 -18.64 -8.36
CA TYR A 210 -0.30 -19.85 -9.15
C TYR A 210 -0.77 -19.73 -10.60
N ARG A 211 -1.96 -19.18 -10.84
CA ARG A 211 -2.46 -18.91 -12.21
C ARG A 211 -1.54 -17.97 -12.98
N LYS A 212 -1.10 -16.86 -12.36
CA LYS A 212 -0.15 -15.91 -12.97
C LYS A 212 1.19 -16.58 -13.33
N ALA A 213 1.62 -17.55 -12.51
CA ALA A 213 2.83 -18.34 -12.74
C ALA A 213 2.66 -19.50 -13.74
N GLY A 214 1.45 -19.73 -14.27
CA GLY A 214 1.15 -20.87 -15.15
C GLY A 214 0.98 -22.21 -14.43
N GLU A 215 0.99 -22.22 -13.10
CA GLU A 215 0.82 -23.40 -12.26
C GLU A 215 -0.68 -23.73 -12.05
N LEU A 216 -1.35 -24.16 -13.12
CA LEU A 216 -2.81 -24.29 -13.13
C LEU A 216 -3.35 -25.41 -12.22
N ARG A 217 -2.61 -26.52 -12.05
CA ARG A 217 -3.03 -27.64 -11.18
C ARG A 217 -3.05 -27.26 -9.69
N PRO A 218 -2.01 -26.65 -9.12
CA PRO A 218 -2.07 -26.11 -7.76
C PRO A 218 -3.21 -25.11 -7.56
N ALA A 219 -3.44 -24.22 -8.53
CA ALA A 219 -4.58 -23.30 -8.48
C ALA A 219 -5.92 -24.03 -8.44
N LEU A 220 -6.09 -25.06 -9.28
CA LEU A 220 -7.31 -25.87 -9.38
C LEU A 220 -7.63 -26.57 -8.06
N PHE A 221 -6.60 -27.11 -7.41
CA PHE A 221 -6.74 -27.74 -6.10
C PHE A 221 -7.25 -26.77 -5.04
N LEU A 222 -6.71 -25.55 -4.99
CA LEU A 222 -7.13 -24.53 -4.02
C LEU A 222 -8.57 -24.06 -4.23
N GLU A 223 -9.00 -23.91 -5.48
CA GLU A 223 -10.38 -23.53 -5.79
C GLU A 223 -11.38 -24.64 -5.46
N LEU A 224 -10.97 -25.90 -5.65
CA LEU A 224 -11.76 -27.03 -5.19
C LEU A 224 -11.92 -27.01 -3.66
N LEU A 225 -10.86 -26.70 -2.90
CA LEU A 225 -10.95 -26.56 -1.45
C LEU A 225 -11.89 -25.43 -1.03
N ASN A 226 -11.80 -24.27 -1.69
CA ASN A 226 -12.71 -23.15 -1.45
C ASN A 226 -14.16 -23.52 -1.75
N PHE A 227 -14.43 -24.21 -2.86
CA PHE A 227 -15.76 -24.67 -3.20
C PHE A 227 -16.32 -25.67 -2.18
N LYS A 228 -15.49 -26.58 -1.67
CA LYS A 228 -15.92 -27.56 -0.66
C LYS A 228 -16.33 -26.90 0.65
N GLU A 229 -15.57 -25.90 1.09
CA GLU A 229 -15.79 -25.22 2.36
C GLU A 229 -16.93 -24.18 2.27
N ARG A 230 -16.97 -23.45 1.14
CA ARG A 230 -17.96 -22.42 0.85
C ARG A 230 -18.48 -22.57 -0.58
N PRO A 231 -19.39 -23.53 -0.85
CA PRO A 231 -19.94 -23.66 -2.18
C PRO A 231 -20.88 -22.51 -2.50
N GLY A 232 -20.64 -21.89 -3.65
CA GLY A 232 -21.46 -20.82 -4.21
C GLY A 232 -21.38 -20.81 -5.73
N LYS A 233 -22.23 -19.99 -6.35
CA LYS A 233 -22.33 -19.90 -7.81
C LYS A 233 -21.04 -19.37 -8.43
N ALA A 234 -20.41 -18.37 -7.80
CA ALA A 234 -19.17 -17.79 -8.29
C ALA A 234 -18.01 -18.79 -8.21
N GLU A 235 -17.91 -19.50 -7.10
CA GLU A 235 -16.88 -20.52 -6.84
C GLU A 235 -17.04 -21.69 -7.81
N TYR A 236 -18.28 -22.15 -8.06
CA TYR A 236 -18.56 -23.17 -9.07
C TYR A 236 -18.10 -22.75 -10.46
N LEU A 237 -18.43 -21.53 -10.88
CA LEU A 237 -18.07 -21.02 -12.21
C LEU A 237 -16.55 -20.88 -12.37
N SER A 238 -15.86 -20.31 -11.37
CA SER A 238 -14.39 -20.20 -11.38
C SER A 238 -13.73 -21.58 -11.46
N LEU A 239 -14.17 -22.51 -10.60
CA LEU A 239 -13.65 -23.88 -10.55
C LEU A 239 -13.87 -24.59 -11.90
N LYS A 240 -15.07 -24.48 -12.47
CA LYS A 240 -15.39 -25.08 -13.77
C LYS A 240 -14.51 -24.53 -14.89
N GLN A 241 -14.36 -23.22 -14.98
CA GLN A 241 -13.52 -22.59 -16.01
C GLN A 241 -12.07 -23.05 -15.90
N LEU A 242 -11.51 -23.06 -14.70
CA LEU A 242 -10.14 -23.51 -14.48
C LEU A 242 -9.98 -25.01 -14.76
N ALA A 243 -10.93 -25.85 -14.32
CA ALA A 243 -10.91 -27.28 -14.58
C ALA A 243 -10.99 -27.60 -16.09
N MET A 244 -11.79 -26.84 -16.84
CA MET A 244 -11.85 -26.97 -18.31
C MET A 244 -10.51 -26.57 -18.95
N ALA A 245 -9.88 -25.50 -18.49
CA ALA A 245 -8.57 -25.06 -18.98
C ALA A 245 -7.46 -26.09 -18.72
N VAL A 246 -7.53 -26.81 -17.60
CA VAL A 246 -6.58 -27.89 -17.24
C VAL A 246 -6.94 -29.23 -17.92
N GLY A 247 -8.17 -29.38 -18.44
CA GLY A 247 -8.66 -30.64 -19.00
C GLY A 247 -9.14 -31.66 -17.96
N GLU A 248 -9.42 -31.22 -16.73
CA GLU A 248 -9.80 -32.07 -15.59
C GLU A 248 -11.29 -31.94 -15.21
N TRP A 249 -12.10 -31.26 -16.02
CA TRP A 249 -13.50 -30.98 -15.70
C TRP A 249 -14.34 -32.24 -15.50
N ASP A 250 -14.23 -33.26 -16.36
CA ASP A 250 -15.09 -34.43 -16.26
C ASP A 250 -14.84 -35.22 -14.97
N ALA A 251 -13.58 -35.35 -14.56
CA ALA A 251 -13.20 -35.95 -13.28
C ALA A 251 -13.66 -35.12 -12.07
N LEU A 252 -13.69 -33.79 -12.20
CA LEU A 252 -14.11 -32.88 -11.13
C LEU A 252 -15.63 -32.76 -11.01
N LYS A 253 -16.35 -32.85 -12.12
CA LYS A 253 -17.81 -32.67 -12.19
C LYS A 253 -18.52 -33.65 -11.26
N GLU A 254 -18.14 -34.92 -11.28
CA GLU A 254 -18.75 -35.94 -10.41
C GLU A 254 -18.55 -35.61 -8.92
N ARG A 255 -17.35 -35.16 -8.54
CA ARG A 255 -17.04 -34.78 -7.15
C ARG A 255 -17.88 -33.58 -6.74
N VAL A 256 -17.94 -32.54 -7.58
CA VAL A 256 -18.69 -31.30 -7.32
C VAL A 256 -20.20 -31.57 -7.21
N ASP A 257 -20.77 -32.36 -8.13
CA ASP A 257 -22.18 -32.72 -8.12
C ASP A 257 -22.55 -33.57 -6.89
N GLY A 258 -21.64 -34.46 -6.44
CA GLY A 258 -21.78 -35.19 -5.19
C GLY A 258 -21.86 -34.28 -3.97
N TYR A 259 -20.98 -33.27 -3.86
CA TYR A 259 -21.01 -32.31 -2.75
C TYR A 259 -22.31 -31.48 -2.73
N LEU A 260 -22.78 -31.02 -3.89
CA LEU A 260 -24.01 -30.24 -3.99
C LEU A 260 -25.25 -31.05 -3.60
N LYS A 261 -25.32 -32.33 -3.99
CA LYS A 261 -26.39 -33.25 -3.60
C LYS A 261 -26.38 -33.53 -2.09
N PHE A 262 -25.21 -33.81 -1.52
CA PHE A 262 -25.07 -34.05 -0.09
C PHE A 262 -25.50 -32.83 0.75
N ARG A 263 -25.09 -31.63 0.36
CA ARG A 263 -25.45 -30.40 1.11
C ARG A 263 -26.95 -30.08 1.03
N LYS A 264 -27.59 -30.32 -0.12
CA LYS A 264 -29.06 -30.22 -0.23
C LYS A 264 -29.76 -31.20 0.71
N PHE A 265 -29.24 -32.41 0.84
CA PHE A 265 -29.78 -33.44 1.73
C PHE A 265 -29.67 -33.03 3.21
N VAL A 266 -28.49 -32.59 3.65
CA VAL A 266 -28.25 -32.13 5.04
C VAL A 266 -29.14 -30.93 5.40
N ASN A 267 -29.25 -29.94 4.51
CA ASN A 267 -30.11 -28.77 4.77
C ASN A 267 -31.61 -29.09 4.73
N SER A 268 -32.01 -30.23 4.14
CA SER A 268 -33.40 -30.71 4.16
C SER A 268 -33.73 -31.61 5.35
N SER A 269 -32.73 -32.18 6.02
CA SER A 269 -32.91 -33.03 7.21
C SER A 269 -32.95 -32.26 8.53
N ASP A 270 -32.50 -31.00 8.56
CA ASP A 270 -32.59 -30.12 9.74
C ASP A 270 -34.01 -29.51 9.94
N TYR A 271 -34.98 -29.91 9.10
CA TYR A 271 -36.42 -29.57 9.21
C TYR A 271 -37.32 -30.82 9.28
N GLY A 272 -36.79 -31.93 9.83
CA GLY A 272 -37.54 -33.17 10.10
C GLY A 272 -37.86 -33.36 11.57
#